data_AF-A0A6I2WWN0-F1
#
_entry.id   AF-A0A6I2WWN0-F1
#
_cell.length_a   1.000
_cell.length_b   1.000
_cell.length_c   1.000
_cell.angle_alpha   90.00
_cell.angle_beta   90.00
_cell.angle_gamma   90.00
#
_symmetry.space_group_name_H-M   'P 1'
#
loop_
_entity.id
_entity.type
_entity.pdbx_description
1 polymer ?
#
loop_
_entity_poly.entity_id
_entity_poly.type
_entity_poly.pdbx_seq_one_letter_code
_entity_poly.pdbx_strand_id
1 'polypeptide(L)'
;MILRPLRVRFAPSPTGMFHVGSARSALFNWCLAKQTGGTFILRIEDTDESRNQPEWTQGIIDAMAWLGMDDSDPCFEGPYFQSAFADPHVAAAARLAAAGSAYYCDCTRDDVI
;
A
#
# COMPACT_ATOMS: atom_id res chain seq x y z
N MET A 1 18.42 14.80 19.03
CA MET A 1 17.44 13.69 19.03
C MET A 1 17.96 12.62 18.08
N ILE A 2 18.21 11.40 18.56
CA ILE A 2 18.45 10.26 17.67
C ILE A 2 17.08 9.82 17.17
N LEU A 3 16.78 10.07 15.90
CA LEU A 3 15.56 9.55 15.28
C LEU A 3 15.72 8.03 15.17
N ARG A 4 14.79 7.28 15.76
CA ARG A 4 14.75 5.82 15.59
C ARG A 4 14.50 5.50 14.11
N PRO A 5 15.08 4.42 13.55
CA PRO A 5 14.79 3.99 12.19
C PRO A 5 13.28 3.83 11.98
N LEU A 6 12.69 4.64 11.10
CA LEU A 6 11.26 4.62 10.83
C LEU A 6 10.94 3.69 9.66
N ARG A 7 9.90 2.88 9.79
CA ARG A 7 9.30 2.14 8.68
C ARG A 7 8.06 2.89 8.22
N VAL A 8 8.07 3.35 6.98
CA VAL A 8 6.97 4.09 6.36
C VAL A 8 6.58 3.43 5.05
N ARG A 9 5.36 3.68 4.56
CA ARG A 9 4.90 3.12 3.29
C ARG A 9 4.19 4.13 2.41
N PHE A 10 4.41 4.00 1.10
CA PHE A 10 3.54 4.54 0.07
C PHE A 10 2.63 3.42 -0.45
N ALA A 11 1.32 3.66 -0.39
CA ALA A 11 0.30 2.64 -0.61
C ALA A 11 -0.70 3.06 -1.71
N PRO A 12 -0.30 3.09 -2.99
CA PRO A 12 -1.17 3.48 -4.09
C PRO A 12 -2.09 2.32 -4.53
N SER A 13 -3.34 2.65 -4.88
CA SER A 13 -4.21 1.75 -5.64
C SER A 13 -3.99 1.93 -7.14
N PRO A 14 -3.90 0.86 -7.95
CA PRO A 14 -3.64 0.93 -9.39
C PRO A 14 -4.91 1.23 -10.18
N THR A 15 -5.59 2.33 -9.86
CA THR A 15 -6.89 2.74 -10.46
C THR A 15 -6.76 3.93 -11.41
N GLY A 16 -5.56 4.24 -11.88
CA GLY A 16 -5.28 5.36 -12.77
C GLY A 16 -3.81 5.77 -12.79
N MET A 17 -3.52 6.85 -13.53
CA MET A 17 -2.16 7.35 -13.73
C MET A 17 -1.52 7.87 -12.45
N PHE A 18 -0.22 7.61 -12.31
CA PHE A 18 0.61 8.19 -11.27
C PHE A 18 0.71 9.72 -11.45
N HIS A 19 0.26 10.48 -10.46
CA HIS A 19 0.19 11.94 -10.52
C HIS A 19 1.12 12.64 -9.50
N VAL A 20 1.32 13.95 -9.67
CA VAL A 20 2.24 14.76 -8.84
C VAL A 20 1.92 14.70 -7.34
N GLY A 21 0.64 14.64 -6.99
CA GLY A 21 0.19 14.43 -5.60
C GLY A 21 0.72 13.11 -4.99
N SER A 22 0.69 12.02 -5.76
CA SER A 22 1.26 10.73 -5.37
C SER A 22 2.78 10.80 -5.25
N ALA A 23 3.45 11.43 -6.21
CA ALA A 23 4.89 11.66 -6.18
C ALA A 23 5.32 12.42 -4.91
N ARG A 24 4.59 13.47 -4.55
CA ARG A 24 4.84 14.24 -3.32
C ARG A 24 4.71 13.35 -2.09
N SER A 25 3.63 12.58 -1.96
CA SER A 25 3.43 11.69 -0.81
C SER A 25 4.52 10.63 -0.70
N ALA A 26 4.92 10.01 -1.82
CA ALA A 26 6.03 9.06 -1.86
C ALA A 26 7.35 9.72 -1.43
N LEU A 27 7.67 10.90 -1.98
CA LEU A 27 8.88 11.66 -1.66
C LEU A 27 8.99 12.00 -0.17
N PHE A 28 7.91 12.45 0.47
CA PHE A 28 7.91 12.73 1.91
C PHE A 28 8.26 11.50 2.75
N ASN A 29 7.66 10.35 2.42
CA ASN A 29 7.93 9.10 3.12
C ASN A 29 9.38 8.64 2.89
N TRP A 30 9.84 8.66 1.64
CA TRP A 30 11.21 8.27 1.28
C TRP A 30 12.26 9.16 1.96
N CYS A 31 12.10 10.49 1.93
CA CYS A 31 12.98 11.42 2.64
C CYS A 31 13.00 11.16 4.16
N LEU A 32 11.84 10.91 4.77
CA LEU A 32 11.75 10.62 6.20
C LEU A 32 12.44 9.30 6.56
N ALA A 33 12.25 8.25 5.75
CA ALA A 33 12.94 6.99 5.94
C ALA A 33 14.46 7.17 5.86
N LYS A 34 14.96 7.86 4.82
CA LYS A 34 16.41 8.13 4.66
C LYS A 34 17.01 8.94 5.80
N GLN A 35 16.33 10.00 6.24
CA GLN A 35 16.81 10.84 7.36
C GLN A 35 16.93 10.07 8.67
N THR A 36 16.16 8.99 8.84
CA THR A 36 16.16 8.17 10.06
C THR A 36 16.98 6.88 9.91
N GLY A 37 17.56 6.61 8.74
CA GLY A 37 18.17 5.31 8.43
C GLY A 37 17.15 4.16 8.47
N GLY A 38 15.90 4.46 8.14
CA GLY A 38 14.76 3.55 8.18
C GLY A 38 14.46 2.85 6.85
N THR A 39 13.19 2.49 6.65
CA THR A 39 12.72 1.77 5.46
C THR A 39 11.52 2.47 4.85
N PHE A 40 11.52 2.59 3.52
CA PHE A 40 10.45 3.08 2.69
C PHE A 40 9.86 1.91 1.88
N ILE A 41 8.60 1.58 2.15
CA ILE A 41 7.93 0.42 1.59
C ILE A 41 6.97 0.83 0.48
N LEU A 42 7.06 0.20 -0.69
CA LEU A 42 6.03 0.25 -1.73
C LEU A 42 5.06 -0.91 -1.55
N ARG A 43 3.78 -0.61 -1.33
CA ARG A 43 2.71 -1.61 -1.30
C ARG A 43 1.58 -1.22 -2.23
N ILE A 44 1.36 -2.00 -3.27
CA ILE A 44 0.24 -1.82 -4.20
C ILE A 44 -1.04 -2.31 -3.53
N GLU A 45 -2.03 -1.42 -3.40
CA GLU A 45 -3.35 -1.71 -2.83
C GLU A 45 -4.30 -2.19 -3.95
N ASP A 46 -4.02 -3.39 -4.46
CA ASP A 46 -4.67 -4.06 -5.59
C ASP A 46 -5.83 -4.99 -5.16
N THR A 47 -6.65 -4.58 -4.18
CA THR A 47 -7.77 -5.40 -3.70
C THR A 47 -9.05 -5.28 -4.52
N ASP A 48 -9.19 -4.23 -5.33
CA ASP A 48 -10.36 -4.06 -6.20
C ASP A 48 -10.05 -4.52 -7.63
N GLU A 49 -10.21 -5.82 -7.87
CA GLU A 49 -9.93 -6.44 -9.17
C GLU A 49 -10.63 -5.75 -10.34
N SER A 50 -11.82 -5.18 -10.13
CA SER A 50 -12.60 -4.52 -11.19
C SER A 50 -12.01 -3.19 -11.66
N ARG A 51 -11.19 -2.55 -10.81
CA ARG A 51 -10.58 -1.24 -11.08
C ARG A 51 -9.07 -1.31 -11.29
N ASN A 52 -8.44 -2.42 -10.93
CA ASN A 52 -7.03 -2.61 -11.14
C ASN A 52 -6.75 -2.91 -12.61
N GLN A 53 -5.76 -2.23 -13.18
CA GLN A 53 -5.23 -2.61 -14.47
C GLN A 53 -3.70 -2.79 -14.39
N PRO A 54 -3.13 -3.84 -15.01
CA PRO A 54 -1.69 -4.09 -14.99
C PRO A 54 -0.86 -2.88 -15.44
N GLU A 55 -1.35 -2.11 -16.42
CA GLU A 55 -0.69 -0.90 -16.91
C GLU A 55 -0.57 0.20 -15.85
N TRP A 56 -1.56 0.33 -14.95
CA TRP A 56 -1.50 1.33 -13.87
C TRP A 56 -0.51 0.90 -12.79
N THR A 57 -0.50 -0.39 -12.45
CA THR A 57 0.51 -0.96 -11.55
C THR A 57 1.91 -0.72 -12.09
N GLN A 58 2.16 -1.06 -13.36
CA GLN A 58 3.47 -0.87 -13.97
C GLN A 58 3.83 0.62 -14.06
N GLY A 59 2.87 1.48 -14.43
CA GLY A 59 3.09 2.92 -14.47
C GLY A 59 3.46 3.53 -13.11
N ILE A 60 2.94 3.00 -12.01
CA ILE A 60 3.36 3.39 -10.65
C ILE A 60 4.82 2.98 -10.39
N ILE A 61 5.17 1.73 -10.68
CA ILE A 61 6.52 1.18 -10.45
C ILE A 61 7.55 1.95 -11.28
N ASP A 62 7.27 2.16 -12.56
CA ASP A 62 8.16 2.86 -13.49
C ASP A 62 8.35 4.33 -13.07
N ALA A 63 7.27 5.02 -12.67
CA ALA A 63 7.34 6.41 -12.21
C ALA A 63 8.15 6.53 -10.91
N MET A 64 8.04 5.56 -10.00
CA MET A 64 8.83 5.54 -8.77
C MET A 64 10.32 5.27 -9.04
N ALA A 65 10.63 4.30 -9.89
CA ALA A 65 12.00 4.03 -10.31
C ALA A 65 12.63 5.25 -11.02
N TRP A 66 11.87 5.93 -11.89
CA TRP A 66 12.33 7.17 -12.51
C TRP A 66 12.65 8.30 -11.50
N LEU A 67 11.95 8.32 -10.37
CA LEU A 67 12.22 9.23 -9.25
C LEU A 67 13.37 8.76 -8.33
N GLY A 68 14.00 7.62 -8.62
CA GLY A 68 15.06 7.02 -7.80
C GLY A 68 14.57 6.31 -6.54
N MET A 69 13.30 5.89 -6.52
CA MET A 69 12.66 5.17 -5.42
C MET A 69 12.42 3.71 -5.83
N ASP A 70 13.50 2.94 -5.95
CA ASP A 70 13.50 1.52 -6.35
C ASP A 70 14.54 0.72 -5.54
N ASP A 71 14.73 -0.54 -5.93
CA ASP A 71 15.61 -1.52 -5.27
C ASP A 71 17.11 -1.16 -5.30
N SER A 72 17.52 -0.14 -6.06
CA SER A 72 18.88 0.37 -6.02
C SER A 72 19.16 1.21 -4.76
N ASP A 73 18.13 1.75 -4.11
CA ASP A 73 18.26 2.45 -2.83
C ASP A 73 18.09 1.44 -1.66
N PRO A 74 19.09 1.26 -0.76
CA PRO A 74 18.98 0.32 0.35
C PRO A 74 17.86 0.65 1.35
N CYS A 75 17.29 1.85 1.28
CA CYS A 75 16.12 2.26 2.05
C CYS A 75 14.80 1.69 1.48
N PHE A 76 14.77 1.21 0.25
CA PHE A 76 13.55 0.76 -0.43
C PHE A 76 13.22 -0.72 -0.14
N GLU A 77 11.92 -1.03 0.00
CA GLU A 77 11.40 -2.39 0.20
C GLU A 77 10.10 -2.57 -0.61
N GLY A 78 9.98 -3.65 -1.40
CA GLY A 78 8.80 -3.95 -2.21
C GLY A 78 9.11 -4.12 -3.70
N PRO A 79 8.10 -4.06 -4.60
CA PRO A 79 6.67 -3.87 -4.31
C PRO A 79 6.05 -5.09 -3.63
N TYR A 80 5.17 -4.85 -2.65
CA TYR A 80 4.23 -5.85 -2.14
C TYR A 80 2.85 -5.65 -2.74
N PHE A 81 2.15 -6.72 -3.05
CA PHE A 81 0.79 -6.69 -3.59
C PHE A 81 -0.18 -7.17 -2.53
N GLN A 82 -1.21 -6.38 -2.22
CA GLN A 82 -2.18 -6.72 -1.18
C GLN A 82 -2.99 -7.97 -1.54
N SER A 83 -3.26 -8.20 -2.84
CA SER A 83 -3.92 -9.39 -3.36
C SER A 83 -3.22 -10.70 -2.94
N ALA A 84 -1.89 -10.68 -2.79
CA ALA A 84 -1.09 -11.83 -2.34
C ALA A 84 -1.25 -12.17 -0.84
N PHE A 85 -1.96 -11.34 -0.06
CA PHE A 85 -2.16 -11.51 1.38
C PHE A 85 -3.61 -11.86 1.76
N ALA A 86 -4.39 -12.44 0.84
CA ALA A 86 -5.79 -12.82 1.08
C ALA A 86 -5.97 -13.70 2.34
N ASP A 87 -5.16 -14.74 2.50
CA ASP A 87 -5.25 -15.66 3.65
C ASP A 87 -5.04 -14.95 5.00
N PRO A 88 -3.98 -14.13 5.19
CA PRO A 88 -3.84 -13.28 6.38
C PRO A 88 -5.05 -12.37 6.64
N HIS A 89 -5.66 -11.79 5.61
CA HIS A 89 -6.83 -10.92 5.77
C HIS A 89 -8.04 -11.70 6.30
N VAL A 90 -8.31 -12.89 5.74
CA VAL A 90 -9.39 -13.79 6.19
C VAL A 90 -9.15 -14.21 7.65
N ALA A 91 -7.91 -14.58 7.99
CA ALA A 91 -7.55 -14.93 9.36
C ALA A 91 -7.71 -13.76 10.35
N ALA A 92 -7.38 -12.54 9.93
CA ALA A 92 -7.59 -11.34 10.74
C ALA A 92 -9.08 -11.05 10.96
N ALA A 93 -9.91 -11.15 9.90
CA ALA A 93 -11.35 -10.96 9.99
C ALA A 93 -12.00 -12.00 10.93
N ALA A 94 -11.59 -13.27 10.83
CA ALA A 94 -12.07 -14.33 11.73
C ALA A 94 -11.73 -14.06 13.20
N ARG A 95 -10.51 -13.55 13.48
CA ARG A 95 -10.11 -13.16 14.85
C ARG A 95 -10.94 -11.99 15.38
N LEU A 96 -11.20 -10.99 14.54
CA LEU A 96 -12.04 -9.84 14.92
C LEU A 96 -13.47 -10.27 15.23
N ALA A 97 -14.03 -11.18 14.43
CA ALA A 97 -15.37 -11.74 14.68
C ALA A 97 -15.40 -12.55 15.99
N ALA A 98 -14.41 -13.41 16.23
CA ALA A 98 -14.31 -14.19 17.46
C ALA A 98 -14.13 -13.32 18.72
N ALA A 99 -13.50 -12.15 18.59
CA ALA A 99 -13.34 -11.18 19.68
C ALA A 99 -14.58 -10.29 19.92
N GLY A 100 -15.63 -10.41 19.10
CA GLY A 100 -16.81 -9.54 19.17
C GLY A 100 -16.57 -8.13 18.61
N SER A 101 -15.44 -7.90 17.93
CA SER A 101 -15.08 -6.61 17.30
C SER A 101 -15.54 -6.50 15.84
N ALA A 102 -16.11 -7.56 15.28
CA ALA A 102 -16.74 -7.60 13.97
C ALA A 102 -17.96 -8.53 14.01
N TYR A 103 -18.90 -8.33 13.09
CA TYR A 103 -20.10 -9.16 12.94
C TYR A 103 -20.36 -9.44 11.46
N TYR A 104 -21.10 -10.51 11.18
CA TYR A 104 -21.54 -10.84 9.82
C TYR A 104 -22.76 -10.01 9.43
N CYS A 105 -22.74 -9.43 8.24
CA CYS A 105 -23.85 -8.66 7.69
C CYS A 105 -24.43 -9.42 6.49
N ASP A 106 -25.74 -9.67 6.52
CA ASP A 106 -26.52 -10.33 5.48
C ASP A 106 -27.41 -9.35 4.69
N CYS A 107 -27.31 -8.04 4.97
CA CYS A 107 -28.03 -7.01 4.23
C CYS A 107 -27.69 -7.08 2.72
N THR A 108 -28.73 -7.04 1.91
CA THR A 108 -28.61 -6.88 0.46
C THR A 108 -28.33 -5.42 0.11
N ARG A 109 -28.01 -5.15 -1.17
CA ARG A 109 -27.82 -3.77 -1.65
C ARG A 109 -29.09 -2.92 -1.48
N ASP A 110 -30.27 -3.52 -1.63
CA ASP A 110 -31.55 -2.82 -1.48
C ASP A 110 -31.87 -2.49 -0.01
N ASP A 111 -31.29 -3.23 0.95
CA ASP A 111 -31.46 -2.96 2.38
C ASP A 111 -30.65 -1.75 2.88
N VAL A 112 -29.68 -1.27 2.07
CA VAL A 112 -28.69 -0.24 2.48
C VAL A 112 -28.63 1.00 1.56
N ILE A 113 -29.48 1.08 0.54
CA ILE A 113 -29.58 2.24 -0.38
C ILE A 113 -30.80 3.09 -0.07
#